data_AF-A0ABD1PPD0-F1
#
_entry.id   AF-A0ABD1PPD0-F1
#
_cell.length_a   1.000
_cell.length_b   1.000
_cell.length_c   1.000
_cell.angle_alpha   90.00
_cell.angle_beta   90.00
_cell.angle_gamma   90.00
#
_symmetry.space_group_name_H-M   'P 1'
#
loop_
_entity.id
_entity.type
_entity.pdbx_description
1 polymer ?
#
loop_
_entity_poly.entity_id
_entity_poly.type
_entity_poly.pdbx_seq_one_letter_code
_entity_poly.pdbx_strand_id
1 'polypeptide(L)'
;MAQLQLSRSPMFTNYKSASLAELKSTAEFGPLNWVASGFVKISGYFRVGQFAVNKSLSSFSHQVNWTKGTRGAIQIFPAKGEVWALYRNWSPDLIELSIDDVLHKYDVALILEDYNEERGAIVSPLVKVAGFTSVFHQLADPIECRTIPRQEMFRLSHQVPCYMLTGHEAQNLPKDCWELDPAVLPSELVQIMTESKEAEVQNEEMDGTSIQKGC
;
A
#
# COMPACT_ATOMS: atom_id res chain seq x y z
N MET A 1 8.01 -6.09 -11.71
CA MET A 1 8.55 -4.75 -12.00
C MET A 1 7.43 -3.90 -12.58
N ALA A 2 6.80 -3.06 -11.77
CA ALA A 2 5.77 -2.15 -12.23
C ALA A 2 6.41 -1.05 -13.10
N GLN A 3 5.99 -0.93 -14.36
CA GLN A 3 6.35 0.25 -15.15
C GLN A 3 5.42 1.39 -14.75
N LEU A 4 5.99 2.51 -14.31
CA LEU A 4 5.26 3.72 -13.94
C LEU A 4 4.86 4.50 -15.21
N GLN A 5 3.59 4.86 -15.34
CA GLN A 5 3.11 5.64 -16.48
C GLN A 5 3.19 7.14 -16.18
N LEU A 6 4.01 7.88 -16.94
CA LEU A 6 4.22 9.32 -16.74
C LEU A 6 3.28 10.23 -17.55
N SER A 7 2.64 9.74 -18.63
CA SER A 7 1.66 10.53 -19.41
C SER A 7 0.78 9.66 -20.33
N ARG A 8 -0.42 10.17 -20.69
CA ARG A 8 -1.27 9.63 -21.78
C ARG A 8 -1.09 10.47 -23.05
N SER A 9 -0.90 9.83 -24.20
CA SER A 9 -1.13 10.45 -25.52
C SER A 9 -2.30 9.72 -26.21
N PRO A 10 -3.46 10.35 -26.43
CA PRO A 10 -4.67 9.64 -26.87
C PRO A 10 -4.73 9.27 -28.37
N MET A 11 -3.70 9.58 -29.17
CA MET A 11 -3.86 9.64 -30.63
C MET A 11 -3.19 8.52 -31.44
N PHE A 12 -2.58 7.51 -30.80
CA PHE A 12 -1.88 6.44 -31.54
C PHE A 12 -2.18 5.05 -30.98
N THR A 13 -2.26 4.06 -31.87
CA THR A 13 -2.41 2.62 -31.57
C THR A 13 -1.22 2.02 -30.80
N ASN A 14 -0.17 2.81 -30.56
CA ASN A 14 1.00 2.44 -29.78
C ASN A 14 1.22 3.47 -28.66
N TYR A 15 1.52 2.99 -27.45
CA TYR A 15 1.78 3.83 -26.29
C TYR A 15 3.28 4.07 -26.18
N LYS A 16 3.69 5.34 -26.23
CA LYS A 16 5.07 5.72 -25.90
C LYS A 16 5.18 5.91 -24.40
N SER A 17 6.03 5.13 -23.76
CA SER A 17 6.41 5.32 -22.36
C SER A 17 7.91 5.50 -22.24
N ALA A 18 8.35 6.18 -21.20
CA ALA A 18 9.75 6.20 -20.83
C ALA A 18 9.90 5.42 -19.52
N SER A 19 10.91 4.57 -19.45
CA SER A 19 11.29 3.99 -18.16
C SER A 19 11.91 5.07 -17.29
N LEU A 20 11.73 4.90 -16.00
CA LEU A 20 12.37 5.74 -15.02
C LEU A 20 13.74 5.15 -14.71
N ALA A 21 14.79 5.91 -14.97
CA ALA A 21 16.13 5.54 -14.55
C ALA A 21 16.33 6.02 -13.12
N GLU A 22 16.58 5.06 -12.23
CA GLU A 22 17.03 5.33 -10.88
C GLU A 22 18.34 6.12 -10.94
N LEU A 23 18.40 7.24 -10.22
CA LEU A 23 19.68 7.83 -9.89
C LEU A 23 20.41 6.81 -9.01
N LYS A 24 21.64 6.43 -9.38
CA LYS A 24 22.47 5.49 -8.60
C LYS A 24 22.83 5.98 -7.19
N SER A 25 22.34 7.16 -6.81
CA SER A 25 22.53 7.76 -5.50
C SER A 25 21.19 7.77 -4.78
N THR A 26 21.24 7.36 -3.52
CA THR A 26 20.16 7.43 -2.52
C THR A 26 20.44 8.52 -1.48
N ALA A 27 21.44 9.37 -1.73
CA ALA A 27 21.92 10.37 -0.78
C ALA A 27 20.84 11.39 -0.38
N GLU A 28 19.79 11.54 -1.19
CA GLU A 28 18.63 12.33 -0.83
C GLU A 28 17.92 11.82 0.43
N PHE A 29 18.03 10.54 0.79
CA PHE A 29 17.43 9.98 2.00
C PHE A 29 18.50 9.59 3.04
N GLY A 30 19.71 10.15 2.92
CA GLY A 30 20.81 9.89 3.85
C GLY A 30 21.77 8.79 3.36
N PRO A 31 22.57 8.20 4.27
CA PRO A 31 23.72 7.36 3.89
C PRO A 31 23.34 5.95 3.43
N LEU A 32 22.09 5.51 3.65
CA LEU A 32 21.64 4.16 3.31
C LEU A 32 21.61 3.97 1.78
N ASN A 33 22.41 3.03 1.27
CA ASN A 33 22.48 2.73 -0.16
C ASN A 33 21.52 1.63 -0.60
N TRP A 34 20.21 1.92 -0.50
CA TRP A 34 19.12 1.00 -0.81
C TRP A 34 19.23 0.35 -2.19
N VAL A 35 19.56 1.15 -3.22
CA VAL A 35 19.69 0.69 -4.61
C VAL A 35 20.91 -0.22 -4.78
N ALA A 36 22.06 0.09 -4.15
CA ALA A 36 23.24 -0.78 -4.24
C ALA A 36 23.03 -2.12 -3.54
N SER A 37 22.15 -2.17 -2.54
CA SER A 37 21.73 -3.41 -1.88
C SER A 37 20.74 -4.25 -2.70
N GLY A 38 20.44 -3.86 -3.95
CA GLY A 38 19.60 -4.63 -4.87
C GLY A 38 18.10 -4.38 -4.74
N PHE A 39 17.69 -3.42 -3.89
CA PHE A 39 16.29 -3.05 -3.75
C PHE A 39 15.88 -1.98 -4.77
N VAL A 40 14.63 -2.04 -5.21
CA VAL A 40 14.04 -1.04 -6.12
C VAL A 40 13.62 0.19 -5.33
N LYS A 41 13.87 1.36 -5.91
CA LYS A 41 13.44 2.63 -5.34
C LYS A 41 12.19 3.12 -6.05
N ILE A 42 11.12 3.39 -5.29
CA ILE A 42 9.82 3.83 -5.84
C ILE A 42 9.55 5.33 -5.59
N SER A 43 10.16 5.92 -4.56
CA SER A 43 10.08 7.35 -4.25
C SER A 43 11.46 8.02 -4.28
N GLY A 44 11.51 9.31 -4.54
CA GLY A 44 12.71 10.14 -4.62
C GLY A 44 12.92 10.80 -5.98
N TYR A 45 14.18 11.12 -6.28
CA TYR A 45 14.54 11.69 -7.56
C TYR A 45 14.88 10.61 -8.57
N PHE A 46 14.47 10.87 -9.80
CA PHE A 46 14.69 10.01 -10.94
C PHE A 46 15.05 10.81 -12.18
N ARG A 47 15.55 10.11 -13.20
CA ARG A 47 15.75 10.65 -14.54
C ARG A 47 14.97 9.85 -15.56
N VAL A 48 14.63 10.50 -16.67
CA VAL A 48 14.09 9.79 -17.83
C VAL A 48 15.16 8.82 -18.33
N GLY A 49 14.81 7.55 -18.35
CA GLY A 49 15.64 6.46 -18.85
C GLY A 49 15.39 6.20 -20.33
N GLN A 50 15.20 4.93 -20.68
CA GLN A 50 14.99 4.52 -22.06
C GLN A 50 13.54 4.72 -22.48
N PHE A 51 13.34 5.15 -23.72
CA PHE A 51 12.02 5.20 -24.32
C PHE A 51 11.66 3.81 -24.85
N ALA A 52 10.45 3.36 -24.54
CA ALA A 52 9.88 2.13 -25.03
C ALA A 52 8.55 2.42 -25.73
N VAL A 53 8.30 1.67 -26.82
CA VAL A 53 7.00 1.65 -27.48
C VAL A 53 6.29 0.40 -27.03
N ASN A 54 5.28 0.58 -26.19
CA ASN A 54 4.46 -0.50 -25.67
C ASN A 54 3.24 -0.71 -26.57
N LYS A 55 3.01 -1.97 -26.96
CA LYS A 55 1.87 -2.38 -27.80
C LYS A 55 0.63 -2.76 -26.97
N SER A 56 0.78 -2.90 -25.66
CA SER A 56 -0.28 -3.27 -24.72
C SER A 56 -0.38 -2.25 -23.58
N LEU A 57 -1.61 -1.99 -23.13
CA LEU A 57 -1.90 -1.23 -21.92
C LEU A 57 -1.53 -2.00 -20.64
N SER A 58 -1.40 -3.33 -20.70
CA SER A 58 -1.19 -4.21 -19.55
C SER A 58 0.22 -4.12 -18.93
N SER A 59 1.11 -3.27 -19.46
CA SER A 59 2.46 -3.10 -18.94
C SER A 59 2.54 -2.11 -17.76
N PHE A 60 1.47 -1.37 -17.49
CA PHE A 60 1.41 -0.35 -16.43
C PHE A 60 0.46 -0.79 -15.32
N SER A 61 0.84 -0.55 -14.06
CA SER A 61 -0.01 -0.83 -12.91
C SER A 61 -0.99 0.32 -12.64
N HIS A 62 -0.46 1.52 -12.46
CA HIS A 62 -1.25 2.73 -12.24
C HIS A 62 -0.45 3.99 -12.62
N GLN A 63 -1.16 5.12 -12.69
CA GLN A 63 -0.55 6.43 -12.87
C GLN A 63 -0.07 6.94 -11.51
N VAL A 64 1.20 7.36 -11.45
CA VAL A 64 1.78 7.99 -10.27
C VAL A 64 1.84 9.50 -10.44
N ASN A 65 1.69 10.21 -9.33
CA ASN A 65 1.91 11.64 -9.30
C ASN A 65 3.41 11.93 -9.34
N TRP A 66 3.79 12.91 -10.14
CA TRP A 66 5.18 13.33 -10.27
C TRP A 66 5.26 14.84 -10.50
N THR A 67 6.37 15.42 -10.06
CA THR A 67 6.68 16.84 -10.29
C THR A 67 8.02 16.99 -11.00
N LYS A 68 8.18 18.10 -11.71
CA LYS A 68 9.43 18.41 -12.40
C LYS A 68 10.40 19.07 -11.43
N GLY A 69 11.49 18.37 -11.12
CA GLY A 69 12.59 18.89 -10.32
C GLY A 69 13.60 19.72 -11.12
N THR A 70 14.65 20.17 -10.43
CA THR A 70 15.74 20.92 -11.04
C THR A 70 16.50 20.06 -12.07
N ARG A 71 17.04 20.70 -13.10
CA ARG A 71 17.80 20.03 -14.19
C ARG A 71 17.02 18.90 -14.88
N GLY A 72 15.68 19.00 -14.91
CA GLY A 72 14.82 18.01 -15.56
C GLY A 72 14.71 16.67 -14.80
N ALA A 73 15.04 16.64 -13.51
CA ALA A 73 14.74 15.50 -12.67
C ALA A 73 13.23 15.27 -12.56
N ILE A 74 12.82 14.02 -12.46
CA ILE A 74 11.45 13.63 -12.11
C ILE A 74 11.45 13.36 -10.60
N GLN A 75 10.53 14.00 -9.89
CA GLN A 75 10.33 13.82 -8.46
C GLN A 75 9.07 13.01 -8.26
N ILE A 76 9.19 11.89 -7.55
CA ILE A 76 8.04 11.09 -7.13
C ILE A 76 8.13 10.99 -5.62
N PHE A 77 7.27 11.70 -4.92
CA PHE A 77 7.19 11.66 -3.46
C PHE A 77 5.74 11.41 -3.07
N PRO A 78 5.50 10.80 -1.89
CA PRO A 78 4.15 10.61 -1.40
C PRO A 78 3.42 11.96 -1.30
N ALA A 79 2.20 12.00 -1.82
CA ALA A 79 1.33 13.17 -1.79
C ALA A 79 0.14 12.94 -0.86
N LYS A 80 -0.42 14.02 -0.33
CA LYS A 80 -1.59 13.96 0.55
C LYS A 80 -2.74 13.21 -0.10
N GLY A 81 -3.35 12.31 0.66
CA GLY A 81 -4.50 11.51 0.23
C GLY A 81 -4.13 10.23 -0.52
N GLU A 82 -2.86 9.98 -0.80
CA GLU A 82 -2.41 8.70 -1.34
C GLU A 82 -2.33 7.63 -0.25
N VAL A 83 -2.60 6.39 -0.64
CA VAL A 83 -2.40 5.22 0.23
C VAL A 83 -1.14 4.49 -0.20
N TRP A 84 -0.31 4.13 0.77
CA TRP A 84 0.98 3.49 0.55
C TRP A 84 1.14 2.24 1.41
N ALA A 85 1.81 1.24 0.84
CA ALA A 85 2.26 0.06 1.56
C ALA A 85 3.60 0.35 2.25
N LEU A 86 3.69 0.00 3.52
CA LEU A 86 4.84 0.21 4.39
C LEU A 86 5.43 -1.14 4.78
N TYR A 87 6.75 -1.31 4.64
CA TYR A 87 7.43 -2.48 5.17
C TYR A 87 7.30 -2.55 6.69
N ARG A 88 6.67 -3.62 7.20
CA ARG A 88 6.44 -3.79 8.65
C ARG A 88 7.75 -3.96 9.42
N ASN A 89 8.65 -4.78 8.88
CA ASN A 89 9.93 -5.11 9.51
C ASN A 89 11.10 -4.27 8.94
N TRP A 90 10.84 -3.04 8.49
CA TRP A 90 11.89 -2.19 7.93
C TRP A 90 12.97 -1.87 8.98
N SER A 91 14.23 -2.02 8.57
CA SER A 91 15.42 -1.60 9.35
C SER A 91 16.46 -1.00 8.38
N PRO A 92 17.27 -0.02 8.79
CA PRO A 92 18.43 0.37 8.00
C PRO A 92 19.46 -0.75 7.87
N ASP A 93 19.50 -1.69 8.83
CA ASP A 93 20.44 -2.84 8.86
C ASP A 93 19.89 -4.07 8.10
N LEU A 94 18.73 -3.93 7.45
CA LEU A 94 18.01 -5.03 6.77
C LEU A 94 18.79 -5.69 5.63
N ILE A 95 19.95 -5.16 5.27
CA ILE A 95 20.82 -5.65 4.20
C ILE A 95 21.33 -7.09 4.51
N GLU A 96 21.28 -7.54 5.77
CA GLU A 96 21.78 -8.86 6.18
C GLU A 96 20.70 -9.96 6.36
N LEU A 97 19.41 -9.63 6.32
CA LEU A 97 18.34 -10.62 6.49
C LEU A 97 17.93 -11.24 5.14
N SER A 98 17.40 -12.46 5.18
CA SER A 98 16.82 -13.10 3.99
C SER A 98 15.76 -12.17 3.40
N ILE A 99 15.96 -11.79 2.14
CA ILE A 99 15.09 -10.90 1.37
C ILE A 99 13.62 -11.37 1.42
N ASP A 100 13.43 -12.69 1.54
CA ASP A 100 12.12 -13.35 1.48
C ASP A 100 11.28 -13.13 2.74
N ASP A 101 11.90 -13.07 3.93
CA ASP A 101 11.21 -12.94 5.21
C ASP A 101 10.69 -11.50 5.47
N VAL A 102 11.29 -10.51 4.81
CA VAL A 102 10.97 -9.08 5.05
C VAL A 102 10.10 -8.47 3.95
N LEU A 103 10.28 -8.89 2.69
CA LEU A 103 9.64 -8.23 1.55
C LEU A 103 8.16 -8.57 1.32
N HIS A 104 7.56 -9.43 2.13
CA HIS A 104 6.18 -9.88 1.91
C HIS A 104 5.19 -9.41 2.98
N LYS A 105 5.66 -8.64 3.98
CA LYS A 105 4.82 -8.14 5.08
C LYS A 105 4.70 -6.63 5.06
N TYR A 106 3.47 -6.18 4.84
CA TYR A 106 3.16 -4.76 4.70
C TYR A 106 2.06 -4.34 5.65
N ASP A 107 2.23 -3.14 6.18
CA ASP A 107 1.14 -2.33 6.72
C ASP A 107 0.67 -1.35 5.64
N VAL A 108 -0.54 -0.84 5.78
CA VAL A 108 -1.09 0.14 4.84
C VAL A 108 -1.34 1.45 5.59
N ALA A 109 -0.97 2.57 4.98
CA ALA A 109 -1.16 3.88 5.58
C ALA A 109 -1.58 4.95 4.56
N LEU A 110 -2.38 5.91 5.01
CA LEU A 110 -2.78 7.09 4.29
C LEU A 110 -1.77 8.22 4.53
N ILE A 111 -1.36 8.91 3.48
CA ILE A 111 -0.52 10.11 3.57
C ILE A 111 -1.39 11.31 3.94
N LEU A 112 -1.07 11.97 5.05
CA LEU A 112 -1.86 13.08 5.60
C LEU A 112 -1.45 14.46 5.05
N GLU A 113 -0.17 14.62 4.70
CA GLU A 113 0.41 15.85 4.17
C GLU A 113 1.38 15.51 3.03
N ASP A 114 1.56 16.45 2.10
CA ASP A 114 2.58 16.32 1.07
C ASP A 114 3.97 16.20 1.70
N TYR A 115 4.82 15.35 1.11
CA TYR A 115 6.17 15.12 1.59
C TYR A 115 6.96 16.43 1.76
N ASN A 116 7.65 16.53 2.89
CA ASN A 116 8.52 17.65 3.23
C ASN A 116 9.93 17.14 3.56
N GLU A 117 10.98 17.74 3.02
CA GLU A 117 12.34 17.25 3.24
C GLU A 117 12.84 17.37 4.69
N GLU A 118 12.32 18.32 5.47
CA GLU A 118 12.71 18.52 6.86
C GLU A 118 11.98 17.56 7.81
N ARG A 119 10.68 17.35 7.57
CA ARG A 119 9.80 16.55 8.44
C ARG A 119 9.66 15.09 7.98
N GLY A 120 9.77 14.83 6.68
CA GLY A 120 9.45 13.55 6.04
C GLY A 120 7.99 13.45 5.59
N ALA A 121 7.41 12.26 5.71
CA ALA A 121 6.01 11.98 5.38
C ALA A 121 5.21 11.70 6.66
N ILE A 122 4.06 12.35 6.82
CA ILE A 122 3.13 12.08 7.93
C ILE A 122 2.08 11.10 7.43
N VAL A 123 1.93 9.99 8.14
CA VAL A 123 1.06 8.88 7.74
C VAL A 123 0.10 8.50 8.85
N SER A 124 -1.11 8.10 8.48
CA SER A 124 -2.08 7.47 9.37
C SER A 124 -2.27 6.01 8.99
N PRO A 125 -2.11 5.05 9.93
CA PRO A 125 -2.41 3.66 9.67
C PRO A 125 -3.85 3.46 9.19
N LEU A 126 -4.02 2.57 8.20
CA LEU A 126 -5.30 2.09 7.73
C LEU A 126 -5.54 0.66 8.24
N VAL A 127 -6.70 0.44 8.84
CA VAL A 127 -7.09 -0.86 9.40
C VAL A 127 -8.21 -1.45 8.57
N LYS A 128 -8.13 -2.75 8.30
CA LYS A 128 -9.14 -3.48 7.52
C LYS A 128 -10.47 -3.50 8.28
N VAL A 129 -11.55 -3.16 7.58
CA VAL A 129 -12.92 -3.29 8.10
C VAL A 129 -13.31 -4.77 8.11
N ALA A 130 -13.74 -5.28 9.26
CA ALA A 130 -14.19 -6.65 9.39
C ALA A 130 -15.38 -6.94 8.45
N GLY A 131 -15.38 -8.11 7.82
CA GLY A 131 -16.44 -8.53 6.88
C GLY A 131 -16.26 -8.05 5.43
N PHE A 132 -15.27 -7.20 5.14
CA PHE A 132 -14.95 -6.75 3.79
C PHE A 132 -13.58 -7.27 3.33
N THR A 133 -13.43 -7.57 2.04
CA THR A 133 -12.17 -8.12 1.50
C THR A 133 -11.04 -7.10 1.47
N SER A 134 -11.34 -5.87 1.02
CA SER A 134 -10.35 -4.83 0.72
C SER A 134 -10.75 -3.44 1.18
N VAL A 135 -11.71 -3.34 2.10
CA VAL A 135 -12.12 -2.05 2.68
C VAL A 135 -11.31 -1.79 3.94
N PHE A 136 -10.75 -0.58 4.02
CA PHE A 136 -9.97 -0.11 5.15
C PHE A 136 -10.51 1.23 5.63
N HIS A 137 -10.32 1.53 6.91
CA HIS A 137 -10.65 2.81 7.50
C HIS A 137 -9.44 3.40 8.22
N GLN A 138 -9.44 4.71 8.36
CA GLN A 138 -8.42 5.40 9.13
C GLN A 138 -8.58 5.06 10.61
N LEU A 139 -7.47 4.81 11.29
CA LEU A 139 -7.48 4.72 12.74
C LEU A 139 -7.72 6.12 13.32
N ALA A 140 -8.78 6.28 14.13
CA ALA A 140 -9.28 7.58 14.54
C ALA A 140 -8.38 8.32 15.56
N ASP A 141 -7.41 7.62 16.17
CA ASP A 141 -6.56 8.20 17.20
C ASP A 141 -5.38 8.99 16.59
N PRO A 142 -5.28 10.31 16.82
CA PRO A 142 -4.13 11.10 16.36
C PRO A 142 -2.78 10.62 16.90
N ILE A 143 -2.76 9.92 18.03
CA ILE A 143 -1.54 9.34 18.62
C ILE A 143 -0.94 8.26 17.70
N GLU A 144 -1.78 7.64 16.88
CA GLU A 144 -1.35 6.59 15.94
C GLU A 144 -0.81 7.15 14.62
N CYS A 145 -0.92 8.47 14.40
CA CYS A 145 -0.25 9.12 13.28
C CYS A 145 1.27 9.07 13.49
N ARG A 146 1.98 8.64 12.45
CA ARG A 146 3.44 8.45 12.49
C ARG A 146 4.11 9.38 11.50
N THR A 147 5.27 9.90 11.88
CA THR A 147 6.14 10.60 10.94
C THR A 147 7.20 9.62 10.46
N ILE A 148 7.24 9.36 9.15
CA ILE A 148 8.34 8.66 8.49
C ILE A 148 9.36 9.74 8.15
N PRO A 149 10.49 9.85 8.88
CA PRO A 149 11.47 10.88 8.60
C PRO A 149 12.11 10.63 7.23
N ARG A 150 12.70 11.68 6.68
CA ARG A 150 13.39 11.65 5.37
C ARG A 150 14.36 10.46 5.23
N GLN A 151 15.03 10.07 6.30
CA GLN A 151 16.01 8.98 6.31
C GLN A 151 15.39 7.59 6.22
N GLU A 152 14.10 7.46 6.54
CA GLU A 152 13.35 6.21 6.53
C GLU A 152 12.40 6.11 5.33
N MET A 153 12.53 6.98 4.33
CA MET A 153 11.62 7.00 3.17
C MET A 153 11.59 5.70 2.37
N PHE A 154 12.62 4.85 2.50
CA PHE A 154 12.64 3.50 1.93
C PHE A 154 11.68 2.51 2.61
N ARG A 155 11.05 2.89 3.73
CA ARG A 155 9.96 2.13 4.35
C ARG A 155 8.70 2.13 3.48
N LEU A 156 8.51 3.17 2.66
CA LEU A 156 7.44 3.26 1.68
C LEU A 156 7.78 2.37 0.47
N SER A 157 7.08 1.26 0.35
CA SER A 157 7.31 0.29 -0.71
C SER A 157 6.70 0.74 -2.02
N HIS A 158 5.37 0.88 -2.08
CA HIS A 158 4.65 1.24 -3.28
C HIS A 158 3.31 1.91 -2.94
N GLN A 159 2.83 2.72 -3.87
CA GLN A 159 1.49 3.29 -3.80
C GLN A 159 0.45 2.18 -4.07
N VAL A 160 -0.58 2.16 -3.23
CA VAL A 160 -1.72 1.24 -3.32
C VAL A 160 -2.87 2.00 -3.97
N PRO A 161 -3.33 1.61 -5.18
CA PRO A 161 -4.52 2.21 -5.78
C PRO A 161 -5.72 2.05 -4.85
N CYS A 162 -6.43 3.15 -4.64
CA CYS A 162 -7.56 3.19 -3.72
C CYS A 162 -8.70 4.08 -4.25
N TYR A 163 -9.91 3.77 -3.82
CA TYR A 163 -11.10 4.61 -4.02
C TYR A 163 -11.74 4.93 -2.67
N MET A 164 -12.04 6.22 -2.44
CA MET A 164 -12.72 6.66 -1.22
C MET A 164 -14.22 6.36 -1.33
N LEU A 165 -14.74 5.60 -0.38
CA LEU A 165 -16.15 5.22 -0.34
C LEU A 165 -16.99 6.36 0.22
N THR A 166 -18.18 6.53 -0.33
CA THR A 166 -19.13 7.60 0.03
C THR A 166 -20.02 7.23 1.21
N GLY A 167 -19.99 5.97 1.66
CA GLY A 167 -20.80 5.46 2.77
C GLY A 167 -22.16 4.92 2.33
N HIS A 168 -22.43 4.87 1.03
CA HIS A 168 -23.69 4.39 0.45
C HIS A 168 -23.57 3.03 -0.25
N GLU A 169 -22.34 2.52 -0.38
CA GLU A 169 -22.01 1.34 -1.17
C GLU A 169 -22.42 0.02 -0.48
N ALA A 170 -22.50 -0.01 0.86
CA ALA A 170 -22.90 -1.20 1.62
C ALA A 170 -23.57 -0.85 2.97
N GLN A 171 -24.48 -1.72 3.43
CA GLN A 171 -24.99 -1.69 4.81
C GLN A 171 -23.83 -1.96 5.79
N ASN A 172 -23.79 -1.19 6.89
CA ASN A 172 -22.76 -1.28 7.94
C ASN A 172 -21.35 -0.80 7.56
N LEU A 173 -21.19 -0.10 6.44
CA LEU A 173 -19.92 0.53 6.11
C LEU A 173 -19.67 1.74 7.04
N PRO A 174 -18.53 1.81 7.74
CA PRO A 174 -18.14 3.02 8.46
C PRO A 174 -18.00 4.22 7.51
N LYS A 175 -18.07 5.43 8.05
CA LYS A 175 -17.70 6.63 7.29
C LYS A 175 -16.19 6.65 7.09
N ASP A 176 -15.74 7.33 6.03
CA ASP A 176 -14.32 7.55 5.73
C ASP A 176 -13.53 6.24 5.54
N CYS A 177 -14.00 5.42 4.60
CA CYS A 177 -13.36 4.18 4.19
C CYS A 177 -12.72 4.28 2.80
N TRP A 178 -11.68 3.48 2.58
CA TRP A 178 -11.02 3.30 1.29
C TRP A 178 -11.15 1.84 0.87
N GLU A 179 -11.64 1.62 -0.34
CA GLU A 179 -11.51 0.34 -1.02
C GLU A 179 -10.17 0.30 -1.75
N LEU A 180 -9.32 -0.66 -1.38
CA LEU A 180 -8.00 -0.85 -1.95
C LEU A 180 -8.06 -1.94 -3.03
N ASP A 181 -7.18 -1.86 -4.03
CA ASP A 181 -7.05 -2.93 -5.03
C ASP A 181 -6.53 -4.23 -4.36
N PRO A 182 -7.32 -5.32 -4.35
CA PRO A 182 -6.91 -6.57 -3.72
C PRO A 182 -5.65 -7.18 -4.33
N ALA A 183 -5.34 -6.88 -5.61
CA ALA A 183 -4.19 -7.45 -6.30
C ALA A 183 -2.84 -6.94 -5.77
N VAL A 184 -2.84 -5.82 -5.02
CA VAL A 184 -1.64 -5.25 -4.39
C VAL A 184 -1.60 -5.46 -2.89
N LEU A 185 -2.63 -6.08 -2.29
CA LEU A 185 -2.64 -6.41 -0.87
C LEU A 185 -1.89 -7.71 -0.62
N PRO A 186 -1.08 -7.80 0.46
CA PRO A 186 -0.49 -9.07 0.87
C PRO A 186 -1.59 -10.07 1.21
N SER A 187 -1.39 -11.33 0.85
CA SER A 187 -2.35 -12.41 1.11
C SER A 187 -2.77 -12.49 2.58
N GLU A 188 -1.89 -12.15 3.52
CA GLU A 188 -2.17 -12.09 4.96
C GLU A 188 -3.27 -11.07 5.30
N LEU A 189 -3.27 -9.88 4.68
CA LEU A 189 -4.31 -8.88 4.88
C LEU A 189 -5.64 -9.31 4.27
N VAL A 190 -5.61 -10.16 3.24
CA VAL A 190 -6.80 -10.77 2.64
C VAL A 190 -7.34 -11.90 3.52
N GLN A 191 -6.46 -12.73 4.10
CA GLN A 191 -6.75 -14.00 4.80
C GLN A 191 -7.33 -13.91 6.21
N ILE A 192 -7.56 -12.73 6.81
CA ILE A 192 -8.32 -12.57 8.08
C ILE A 192 -9.76 -13.18 7.97
N MET A 193 -10.14 -13.68 6.79
CA MET A 193 -11.39 -14.32 6.41
C MET A 193 -11.82 -15.58 7.19
N THR A 194 -10.97 -16.33 7.90
CA THR A 194 -11.37 -17.72 8.28
C THR A 194 -11.57 -18.05 9.76
N GLU A 195 -11.12 -17.25 10.73
CA GLU A 195 -11.16 -17.68 12.15
C GLU A 195 -12.36 -17.17 12.98
N SER A 196 -13.33 -16.46 12.40
CA SER A 196 -14.46 -15.89 13.16
C SER A 196 -15.84 -16.51 12.86
N LYS A 197 -15.92 -17.70 12.24
CA LYS A 197 -17.21 -18.34 11.89
C LYS A 197 -17.40 -19.79 12.32
N GLU A 198 -16.68 -20.27 13.34
CA GLU A 198 -17.03 -21.52 14.03
C GLU A 198 -17.16 -21.30 15.54
N ALA A 199 -18.17 -20.53 15.95
CA ALA A 199 -18.61 -20.50 17.34
C ALA A 199 -20.11 -20.15 17.44
N GLU A 200 -20.98 -20.83 16.68
CA GLU A 200 -22.43 -20.71 16.89
C GLU A 200 -23.25 -21.83 16.21
N VAL A 201 -23.03 -23.10 16.57
CA VAL A 201 -24.13 -24.10 16.63
C VAL A 201 -23.75 -25.18 17.64
N GLN A 202 -24.35 -25.12 18.83
CA GLN A 202 -24.85 -26.25 19.64
C GLN A 202 -25.06 -25.77 21.08
N ASN A 203 -26.23 -25.19 21.34
CA ASN A 203 -26.88 -25.21 22.65
C ASN A 203 -28.39 -25.17 22.42
N GLU A 204 -29.12 -25.88 23.29
CA GLU A 204 -30.56 -26.24 23.25
C GLU A 204 -30.81 -27.50 22.40
N GLU A 205 -31.07 -28.70 22.96
CA GLU A 205 -32.13 -29.06 23.91
C GLU A 205 -31.65 -30.06 24.98
N MET A 206 -31.83 -29.71 26.26
CA MET A 206 -31.98 -30.70 27.31
C MET A 206 -32.79 -30.09 28.47
N ASP A 207 -34.11 -30.19 28.43
CA ASP A 207 -34.94 -30.17 29.64
C ASP A 207 -36.28 -30.89 29.42
N GLY A 208 -36.74 -31.61 30.45
CA GLY A 208 -38.14 -32.03 30.55
C GLY A 208 -38.41 -33.54 30.66
N THR A 209 -37.95 -34.17 31.73
CA THR A 209 -38.45 -35.48 32.19
C THR A 209 -39.95 -35.43 32.52
N SER A 210 -40.74 -36.46 32.13
CA SER A 210 -41.81 -37.01 32.97
C SER A 210 -42.35 -38.39 32.54
N ILE A 211 -42.04 -39.41 33.36
CA ILE A 211 -42.92 -40.42 33.98
C ILE A 211 -43.72 -41.45 33.13
N GLN A 212 -43.23 -42.70 33.23
CA GLN A 212 -43.88 -44.03 33.41
C GLN A 212 -45.19 -44.41 32.68
N LYS A 213 -45.17 -45.63 32.10
CA LYS A 213 -45.75 -46.85 32.72
C LYS A 213 -45.24 -48.12 32.04
N GLY A 214 -44.94 -49.13 32.85
CA GLY A 214 -44.65 -50.50 32.42
C GLY A 214 -45.87 -51.41 32.54
N CYS A 215 -45.77 -52.55 31.84
CA CYS A 215 -46.72 -53.66 31.72
C CYS A 215 -48.09 -53.34 31.10
#